data_AF-A0A1K2IJK9-F1
#
_entry.id   AF-A0A1K2IJK9-F1
#
_cell.length_a   1.000
_cell.length_b   1.000
_cell.length_c   1.000
_cell.angle_alpha   90.00
_cell.angle_beta   90.00
_cell.angle_gamma   90.00
#
_symmetry.space_group_name_H-M   'P 1'
#
loop_
_entity.id
_entity.type
_entity.pdbx_description
1 polymer ?
#
loop_
_entity_poly.entity_id
_entity_poly.type
_entity_poly.pdbx_seq_one_letter_code
_entity_poly.pdbx_strand_id
1 'polypeptide(L)'
;MKKVIVVLLVAFIIIQFFPIDKKNPPPTPGMDFLRIKKTPPQIAKLISTSCYDCHSNESKYPWYSDIAPSSWLLKNHINEGRKHLNFSTFATYEPKRQAHKLEECIEMIEKEEMPLDSYYLGHQDAKLTMEQRKELIKYFKKVKEETERAMVF
;
A
#
# COMPACT_ATOMS: atom_id res chain seq x y z
N MET A 1 42.07 -2.70 -6.17
CA MET A 1 41.17 -2.09 -5.16
C MET A 1 40.77 -0.66 -5.50
N LYS A 2 41.69 0.32 -5.56
CA LYS A 2 41.34 1.74 -5.86
C LYS A 2 40.54 1.93 -7.16
N LYS A 3 40.90 1.24 -8.24
CA LYS A 3 40.19 1.31 -9.53
C LYS A 3 38.75 0.78 -9.48
N VAL A 4 38.49 -0.26 -8.68
CA VAL A 4 37.14 -0.87 -8.55
C VAL A 4 36.18 0.08 -7.84
N ILE A 5 36.65 0.75 -6.78
CA ILE A 5 35.85 1.74 -6.04
C ILE A 5 35.49 2.92 -6.96
N VAL A 6 36.45 3.39 -7.78
CA VAL A 6 36.19 4.46 -8.76
C VAL A 6 35.16 4.03 -9.79
N VAL A 7 35.26 2.81 -10.34
CA VAL A 7 34.26 2.29 -11.29
C VAL A 7 32.87 2.20 -10.66
N LEU A 8 32.76 1.67 -9.43
CA LEU A 8 31.48 1.57 -8.73
C LEU A 8 30.88 2.94 -8.42
N LEU A 9 31.71 3.92 -8.03
CA LEU A 9 31.25 5.28 -7.75
C LEU A 9 30.76 5.97 -9.02
N VAL A 10 31.50 5.85 -10.13
CA VAL A 10 31.07 6.40 -11.43
C VAL A 10 29.76 5.74 -11.88
N ALA A 11 29.66 4.42 -11.79
CA ALA A 11 28.43 3.70 -12.10
C ALA A 11 27.27 4.17 -11.20
N PHE A 12 27.50 4.32 -9.89
CA PHE A 12 26.49 4.82 -8.94
C PHE A 12 26.01 6.22 -9.29
N ILE A 13 26.89 7.12 -9.72
CA ILE A 13 26.52 8.47 -10.18
C ILE A 13 25.70 8.40 -11.47
N ILE A 14 26.12 7.57 -12.44
CA ILE A 14 25.42 7.41 -13.71
C ILE A 14 23.98 6.93 -13.50
N ILE A 15 23.76 5.96 -12.62
CA ILE A 15 22.40 5.44 -12.39
C ILE A 15 21.45 6.46 -11.75
N GLN A 16 21.95 7.51 -11.07
CA GLN A 16 21.08 8.54 -10.49
C GLN A 16 20.37 9.39 -11.57
N PHE A 17 20.88 9.41 -12.80
CA PHE A 17 20.25 10.14 -13.92
C PHE A 17 18.99 9.46 -14.48
N PHE A 18 18.58 8.32 -13.92
CA PHE A 18 17.37 7.60 -14.31
C PHE A 18 16.37 7.55 -13.13
N PRO A 19 15.73 8.68 -12.76
CA PRO A 19 14.77 8.72 -11.66
C PRO A 19 13.44 8.03 -12.02
N ILE A 20 12.66 7.68 -11.00
CA ILE A 20 11.30 7.14 -11.18
C ILE A 20 10.27 8.24 -11.46
N ASP A 21 9.18 7.90 -12.13
CA ASP A 21 7.99 8.75 -12.17
C ASP A 21 7.21 8.65 -10.85
N LYS A 22 7.12 9.76 -10.13
CA LYS A 22 6.38 9.89 -8.85
C LYS A 22 4.97 10.48 -9.02
N LYS A 23 4.51 10.71 -10.25
CA LYS A 23 3.15 11.19 -10.50
C LYS A 23 2.14 10.12 -10.09
N ASN A 24 1.23 10.51 -9.21
CA ASN A 24 0.10 9.68 -8.85
C ASN A 24 -1.02 9.79 -9.90
N PRO A 25 -1.79 8.70 -10.13
CA PRO A 25 -3.02 8.81 -10.90
C PRO A 25 -3.99 9.84 -10.28
N PRO A 26 -4.90 10.42 -11.07
CA PRO A 26 -5.90 11.34 -10.54
C PRO A 26 -6.70 10.71 -9.38
N PRO A 27 -7.07 11.49 -8.35
CA PRO A 27 -7.93 11.01 -7.28
C PRO A 27 -9.27 10.51 -7.81
N THR A 28 -9.79 9.44 -7.20
CA THR A 28 -11.08 8.83 -7.53
C THR A 28 -11.98 8.74 -6.30
N PRO A 29 -12.40 9.88 -5.68
CA PRO A 29 -13.06 9.86 -4.38
C PRO A 29 -14.36 9.05 -4.33
N GLY A 30 -15.08 8.94 -5.46
CA GLY A 30 -16.30 8.13 -5.58
C GLY A 30 -16.05 6.61 -5.67
N MET A 31 -14.81 6.19 -5.86
CA MET A 31 -14.41 4.77 -5.97
C MET A 31 -13.55 4.31 -4.79
N ASP A 32 -13.11 5.26 -3.97
CA ASP A 32 -12.21 5.03 -2.85
C ASP A 32 -12.88 4.19 -1.74
N PHE A 33 -12.17 3.18 -1.26
CA PHE A 33 -12.63 2.24 -0.24
C PHE A 33 -13.15 2.94 1.02
N LEU A 34 -12.40 3.91 1.55
CA LEU A 34 -12.76 4.60 2.79
C LEU A 34 -14.05 5.41 2.62
N ARG A 35 -14.27 5.95 1.42
CA ARG A 35 -15.47 6.70 1.07
C ARG A 35 -16.68 5.79 0.87
N ILE A 36 -16.57 4.78 0.00
CA ILE A 36 -17.71 3.92 -0.36
C ILE A 36 -18.16 3.03 0.81
N LYS A 37 -17.24 2.61 1.68
CA LYS A 37 -17.57 1.83 2.88
C LYS A 37 -17.84 2.70 4.11
N LYS A 38 -17.85 4.03 3.96
CA LYS A 38 -18.08 5.01 5.03
C LYS A 38 -17.25 4.67 6.27
N THR A 39 -15.96 4.43 6.07
CA THR A 39 -15.06 3.91 7.11
C THR A 39 -14.98 4.89 8.29
N PRO A 40 -15.12 4.41 9.54
CA PRO A 40 -14.97 5.27 10.72
C PRO A 40 -13.62 5.99 10.74
N PRO A 41 -13.55 7.26 11.20
CA PRO A 41 -12.34 8.07 11.10
C PRO A 41 -11.07 7.43 11.68
N GLN A 42 -11.20 6.69 12.79
CA GLN A 42 -10.08 6.02 13.45
C GLN A 42 -9.51 4.89 12.58
N ILE A 43 -10.39 4.08 11.98
CA ILE A 43 -10.01 2.99 11.09
C ILE A 43 -9.47 3.54 9.77
N ALA A 44 -10.08 4.60 9.24
CA ALA A 44 -9.63 5.28 8.04
C ALA A 44 -8.20 5.80 8.21
N LYS A 45 -7.88 6.36 9.37
CA LYS A 45 -6.51 6.78 9.71
C LYS A 45 -5.55 5.59 9.66
N LEU A 46 -5.86 4.47 10.31
CA LEU A 46 -5.01 3.28 10.30
C LEU A 46 -4.75 2.76 8.88
N ILE A 47 -5.80 2.61 8.07
CA ILE A 47 -5.67 2.14 6.68
C ILE A 47 -4.84 3.13 5.85
N SER A 48 -5.08 4.44 6.02
CA SER A 48 -4.34 5.46 5.28
C SER A 48 -2.86 5.50 5.64
N THR A 49 -2.50 5.31 6.91
CA THR A 49 -1.10 5.34 7.36
C THR A 49 -0.37 4.04 7.02
N SER A 50 -1.03 2.90 7.17
CA SER A 50 -0.37 1.60 7.04
C SER A 50 -0.44 0.99 5.63
N CYS A 51 -1.39 1.41 4.78
CA CYS A 51 -1.65 0.71 3.52
C CYS A 51 -1.63 1.61 2.28
N TYR A 52 -2.07 2.87 2.37
CA TYR A 52 -2.33 3.69 1.18
C TYR A 52 -1.08 4.00 0.35
N ASP A 53 0.08 4.11 0.97
CA ASP A 53 1.30 4.44 0.23
C ASP A 53 1.67 3.38 -0.81
N CYS A 54 1.28 2.12 -0.62
CA CYS A 54 1.49 1.04 -1.60
C CYS A 54 0.21 0.61 -2.32
N HIS A 55 -0.96 0.74 -1.67
CA HIS A 55 -2.24 0.21 -2.15
C HIS A 55 -3.26 1.28 -2.51
N SER A 56 -2.86 2.52 -2.81
CA SER A 56 -3.77 3.56 -3.30
C SER A 56 -3.12 4.43 -4.37
N ASN A 57 -3.92 5.27 -5.03
CA ASN A 57 -3.44 6.31 -5.94
C ASN A 57 -2.93 7.54 -5.20
N GLU A 58 -2.80 7.51 -3.87
CA GLU A 58 -2.43 8.66 -3.03
C GLU A 58 -1.05 8.47 -2.37
N SER A 59 -0.17 7.69 -3.00
CA SER A 59 1.15 7.37 -2.45
C SER A 59 1.97 8.60 -2.11
N LYS A 60 2.46 8.66 -0.87
CA LYS A 60 3.45 9.62 -0.43
C LYS A 60 4.84 9.01 -0.57
N TYR A 61 5.60 9.53 -1.53
CA TYR A 61 6.94 9.01 -1.78
C TYR A 61 7.92 9.51 -0.70
N PRO A 62 8.65 8.60 -0.03
CA PRO A 62 9.67 8.97 0.96
C PRO A 62 10.92 9.55 0.28
N TRP A 63 11.81 10.16 1.06
CA TRP A 63 13.04 10.80 0.55
C TRP A 63 13.94 9.87 -0.26
N TYR A 64 13.99 8.57 0.08
CA TYR A 64 14.82 7.59 -0.64
C TYR A 64 14.25 7.22 -2.02
N SER A 65 13.04 7.70 -2.35
CA SER A 65 12.45 7.58 -3.69
C SER A 65 13.23 8.35 -4.77
N ASP A 66 14.18 9.19 -4.37
CA ASP A 66 15.05 9.95 -5.26
C ASP A 66 16.42 9.30 -5.50
N ILE A 67 16.71 8.17 -4.84
CA ILE A 67 18.03 7.51 -4.89
C ILE A 67 17.93 6.17 -5.62
N ALA A 68 18.65 6.01 -6.72
CA ALA A 68 18.76 4.74 -7.43
C ALA A 68 19.82 3.82 -6.77
N PRO A 69 19.62 2.49 -6.78
CA PRO A 69 18.50 1.74 -7.38
C PRO A 69 17.29 1.56 -6.44
N SER A 70 17.35 2.02 -5.19
CA SER A 70 16.26 1.85 -4.21
C SER A 70 14.93 2.44 -4.67
N SER A 71 14.96 3.57 -5.38
CA SER A 71 13.79 4.21 -5.96
C SER A 71 13.08 3.30 -6.96
N TRP A 72 13.82 2.56 -7.79
CA TRP A 72 13.26 1.62 -8.77
C TRP A 72 12.56 0.46 -8.08
N LEU A 73 13.17 -0.11 -7.03
CA LEU A 73 12.57 -1.17 -6.23
C LEU A 73 11.29 -0.69 -5.55
N LEU A 74 11.33 0.49 -4.92
CA LEU A 74 10.15 1.12 -4.32
C LEU A 74 9.03 1.28 -5.35
N LYS A 75 9.32 1.86 -6.52
CA LYS A 75 8.31 2.08 -7.56
C LYS A 75 7.72 0.77 -8.05
N ASN A 76 8.55 -0.25 -8.22
CA ASN A 76 8.09 -1.58 -8.61
C ASN A 76 7.15 -2.17 -7.55
N HIS A 77 7.50 -2.08 -6.26
CA HIS A 77 6.65 -2.56 -5.17
C HIS A 77 5.30 -1.82 -5.11
N ILE A 78 5.28 -0.49 -5.28
CA ILE A 78 4.04 0.28 -5.32
C ILE A 78 3.19 -0.14 -6.53
N ASN A 79 3.79 -0.32 -7.70
CA ASN A 79 3.08 -0.74 -8.90
C ASN A 79 2.45 -2.13 -8.74
N GLU A 80 3.20 -3.10 -8.21
CA GLU A 80 2.68 -4.45 -7.93
C GLU A 80 1.61 -4.42 -6.82
N GLY A 81 1.85 -3.67 -5.74
CA GLY A 81 0.88 -3.48 -4.66
C GLY A 81 -0.47 -3.01 -5.18
N ARG A 82 -0.49 -1.96 -6.01
CA ARG A 82 -1.71 -1.43 -6.67
C ARG A 82 -2.38 -2.42 -7.62
N LYS A 83 -1.61 -3.27 -8.32
CA LYS A 83 -2.18 -4.31 -9.21
C LYS A 83 -2.93 -5.37 -8.42
N HIS A 84 -2.37 -5.79 -7.27
CA HIS A 84 -3.01 -6.76 -6.40
C HIS A 84 -4.21 -6.16 -5.66
N LEU A 85 -4.08 -4.96 -5.11
CA LEU A 85 -5.11 -4.23 -4.37
C LEU A 85 -4.90 -2.72 -4.48
N ASN A 86 -5.93 -2.00 -4.93
CA ASN A 86 -5.97 -0.54 -4.97
C ASN A 86 -7.25 -0.02 -4.28
N PHE A 87 -7.08 0.57 -3.11
CA PHE A 87 -8.15 1.17 -2.32
C PHE A 87 -8.79 2.35 -3.02
N SER A 88 -8.06 3.15 -3.81
CA SER A 88 -8.63 4.31 -4.52
C SER A 88 -9.62 3.90 -5.60
N THR A 89 -9.50 2.69 -6.15
CA THR A 89 -10.40 2.16 -7.19
C THR A 89 -11.18 0.94 -6.72
N PHE A 90 -11.34 0.75 -5.42
CA PHE A 90 -11.94 -0.47 -4.86
C PHE A 90 -13.37 -0.72 -5.36
N ALA A 91 -14.15 0.34 -5.59
CA ALA A 91 -15.51 0.22 -6.13
C ALA A 91 -15.56 -0.41 -7.53
N THR A 92 -14.47 -0.40 -8.29
CA THR A 92 -14.44 -0.99 -9.64
C THR A 92 -14.23 -2.50 -9.61
N TYR A 93 -13.99 -3.09 -8.43
CA TYR A 93 -13.91 -4.53 -8.30
C TYR A 93 -15.31 -5.13 -8.21
N GLU A 94 -15.52 -6.23 -8.94
CA GLU A 94 -16.70 -7.08 -8.76
C GLU A 94 -16.87 -7.47 -7.28
N PRO A 95 -18.10 -7.55 -6.75
CA PRO A 95 -18.34 -7.84 -5.34
C PRO A 95 -17.59 -9.08 -4.81
N LYS A 96 -17.51 -10.15 -5.60
CA LYS A 96 -16.73 -11.35 -5.25
C LYS A 96 -15.23 -11.05 -5.09
N ARG A 97 -14.67 -10.21 -5.96
CA ARG A 97 -13.29 -9.76 -5.86
C ARG A 97 -13.09 -8.83 -4.66
N GLN A 98 -14.04 -7.95 -4.35
CA GLN A 98 -13.99 -7.13 -3.14
C GLN A 98 -13.91 -8.00 -1.89
N ALA A 99 -14.80 -8.99 -1.75
CA ALA A 99 -14.81 -9.92 -0.62
C ALA A 99 -13.49 -10.71 -0.51
N HIS A 100 -12.98 -11.23 -1.63
CA HIS A 100 -11.70 -11.93 -1.65
C HIS A 100 -10.52 -11.04 -1.25
N LYS A 101 -10.48 -9.78 -1.71
CA LYS A 101 -9.42 -8.84 -1.32
C LYS A 101 -9.49 -8.44 0.15
N LEU A 102 -10.69 -8.36 0.72
CA LEU A 102 -10.86 -8.15 2.16
C LEU A 102 -10.37 -9.36 2.96
N GLU A 103 -10.60 -10.58 2.47
CA GLU A 103 -10.03 -11.80 3.06
C GLU A 103 -8.50 -11.78 3.03
N GLU A 104 -7.89 -11.44 1.89
CA GLU A 104 -6.43 -11.27 1.81
C GLU A 104 -5.93 -10.22 2.81
N CYS A 105 -6.61 -9.07 2.95
CA CYS A 105 -6.23 -8.08 3.96
C CYS A 105 -6.27 -8.66 5.39
N ILE A 106 -7.30 -9.44 5.72
CA ILE A 106 -7.43 -10.09 7.03
C ILE A 106 -6.25 -11.05 7.25
N GLU A 107 -5.99 -11.95 6.31
CA GLU A 107 -4.93 -12.95 6.42
C GLU A 107 -3.54 -12.30 6.55
N MET A 108 -3.24 -11.29 5.72
CA MET A 108 -1.93 -10.62 5.74
C MET A 108 -1.70 -9.85 7.05
N ILE A 109 -2.76 -9.32 7.67
CA ILE A 109 -2.66 -8.66 8.97
C ILE A 109 -2.55 -9.69 10.11
N GLU A 110 -3.28 -10.80 10.03
CA GLU A 110 -3.24 -11.91 11.00
C GLU A 110 -1.87 -12.61 11.02
N LYS A 111 -1.26 -12.81 9.85
CA LYS A 111 0.09 -13.40 9.70
C LYS A 111 1.23 -12.40 9.96
N GLU A 112 0.89 -11.15 10.25
CA GLU A 112 1.83 -10.04 10.42
C GLU A 112 2.72 -9.72 9.20
N GLU A 113 2.36 -10.25 8.02
CA GLU A 113 3.08 -10.02 6.76
C GLU A 113 2.84 -8.60 6.19
N MET A 114 1.74 -7.95 6.60
CA MET A 114 1.45 -6.56 6.25
C MET A 114 1.23 -5.67 7.49
N PRO A 115 1.72 -4.42 7.46
CA PRO A 115 2.68 -3.88 6.49
C PRO A 115 4.04 -4.58 6.54
N LEU A 116 4.79 -4.56 5.43
CA LEU A 116 6.10 -5.21 5.33
C LEU A 116 7.07 -4.67 6.40
N ASP A 117 7.85 -5.55 7.05
CA ASP A 117 8.81 -5.11 8.07
C ASP A 117 9.83 -4.08 7.56
N SER A 118 10.26 -4.23 6.30
CA SER A 118 11.17 -3.29 5.65
C SER A 118 10.56 -1.90 5.46
N TYR A 119 9.23 -1.79 5.40
CA TYR A 119 8.52 -0.52 5.30
C TYR A 119 8.71 0.34 6.54
N TYR A 120 8.79 -0.29 7.72
CA TYR A 120 8.94 0.40 9.00
C TYR A 120 10.24 1.19 9.10
N LEU A 121 11.31 0.81 8.39
CA LEU A 121 12.59 1.53 8.41
C LEU A 121 12.44 3.02 8.03
N GLY A 122 11.44 3.36 7.21
CA GLY A 122 11.12 4.74 6.83
C GLY A 122 9.75 5.24 7.30
N HIS A 123 8.89 4.35 7.83
CA HIS A 123 7.49 4.63 8.17
C HIS A 123 7.12 3.95 9.49
N GLN A 124 7.73 4.38 10.60
CA GLN A 124 7.46 3.81 11.93
C GLN A 124 6.00 4.00 12.35
N ASP A 125 5.34 5.04 11.88
CA ASP A 125 3.92 5.33 12.10
C ASP A 125 2.99 4.33 11.41
N ALA A 126 3.46 3.63 10.39
CA ALA A 126 2.71 2.56 9.72
C ALA A 126 2.68 1.25 10.52
N LYS A 127 3.53 1.09 11.54
CA LYS A 127 3.61 -0.13 12.34
C LYS A 127 2.38 -0.29 13.22
N LEU A 128 1.61 -1.33 12.93
CA LEU A 128 0.38 -1.64 13.67
C LEU A 128 0.68 -2.30 15.01
N THR A 129 0.06 -1.81 16.09
CA THR A 129 0.03 -2.53 17.37
C THR A 129 -0.90 -3.75 17.29
N MET A 130 -0.80 -4.67 18.25
CA MET A 130 -1.70 -5.82 18.32
C MET A 130 -3.19 -5.40 18.41
N GLU A 131 -3.48 -4.32 19.11
CA GLU A 131 -4.82 -3.75 19.24
C GLU A 131 -5.30 -3.20 17.90
N GLN A 132 -4.47 -2.41 17.21
CA GLN A 132 -4.80 -1.86 15.88
C GLN A 132 -5.01 -2.97 14.84
N ARG A 133 -4.20 -4.03 14.88
CA ARG A 133 -4.39 -5.23 14.03
C ARG A 133 -5.76 -5.85 14.27
N LYS A 134 -6.13 -6.07 15.54
CA LYS A 134 -7.44 -6.63 15.91
C LYS A 134 -8.60 -5.74 15.45
N GLU A 135 -8.48 -4.42 15.58
CA GLU A 135 -9.48 -3.47 15.10
C GLU A 135 -9.65 -3.53 13.58
N LEU A 136 -8.55 -3.55 12.83
CA LEU A 136 -8.56 -3.66 11.37
C LEU A 136 -9.14 -4.99 10.90
N ILE A 137 -8.71 -6.12 11.48
CA ILE A 137 -9.24 -7.45 11.16
C ILE A 137 -10.74 -7.49 11.39
N LYS A 138 -11.21 -7.02 12.56
CA LYS A 138 -12.63 -6.97 12.88
C LYS A 138 -13.40 -6.11 11.88
N TYR A 139 -12.84 -4.96 11.50
CA TYR A 139 -13.45 -4.08 10.52
C TYR A 139 -13.54 -4.73 9.14
N PHE A 140 -12.44 -5.31 8.63
CA PHE A 140 -12.44 -5.98 7.32
C PHE A 140 -13.37 -7.20 7.29
N LYS A 141 -13.44 -7.99 8.37
CA LYS A 141 -14.42 -9.10 8.50
C LYS A 141 -15.85 -8.60 8.35
N LYS A 142 -16.20 -7.53 9.07
CA LYS A 142 -17.53 -6.89 8.96
C LYS A 142 -17.82 -6.42 7.53
N VAL A 143 -16.91 -5.67 6.90
CA VAL A 143 -17.11 -5.14 5.54
C VAL A 143 -17.19 -6.25 4.51
N LYS A 144 -16.43 -7.34 4.69
CA LYS A 144 -16.49 -8.53 3.84
C LYS A 144 -17.87 -9.18 3.92
N GLU A 145 -18.37 -9.46 5.13
CA GLU A 145 -19.70 -10.04 5.32
C GLU A 145 -20.81 -9.17 4.74
N GLU A 146 -20.75 -7.84 4.92
CA GLU A 146 -21.70 -6.90 4.33
C GLU A 146 -21.66 -6.95 2.79
N THR A 147 -20.45 -7.04 2.22
CA THR A 147 -20.26 -7.15 0.77
C THR A 147 -20.80 -8.47 0.24
N GLU A 148 -20.60 -9.58 0.97
CA GLU A 148 -21.13 -10.90 0.59
C GLU A 148 -22.65 -10.96 0.68
N ARG A 149 -23.24 -10.41 1.73
CA ARG A 149 -24.71 -10.34 1.87
C ARG A 149 -25.35 -9.53 0.76
N ALA A 150 -24.72 -8.43 0.35
CA ALA A 150 -25.21 -7.60 -0.76
C ALA A 150 -25.14 -8.29 -2.14
N MET A 151 -24.49 -9.46 -2.26
CA MET A 151 -24.53 -10.27 -3.49
C MET A 151 -25.71 -11.24 -3.53
N VAL A 152 -26.31 -11.55 -2.39
CA VAL A 152 -27.38 -12.55 -2.25
C VAL A 152 -28.77 -11.95 -2.49
N PHE A 153 -28.89 -10.63 -2.37
CA PHE A 153 -30.11 -9.85 -2.56
C PHE A 153 -29.95 -8.89 -3.73
#